data_AF-A0A1Q9ERR7-F1
#
_entry.id   AF-A0A1Q9ERR7-F1
#
_cell.length_a   1.000
_cell.length_b   1.000
_cell.length_c   1.000
_cell.angle_alpha   90.00
_cell.angle_beta   90.00
_cell.angle_gamma   90.00
#
_symmetry.space_group_name_H-M   'P 1'
#
loop_
_entity.id
_entity.type
_entity.pdbx_description
1 polymer ?
#
loop_
_entity_poly.entity_id
_entity_poly.type
_entity_poly.pdbx_seq_one_letter_code
_entity_poly.pdbx_strand_id
1 'polypeptide(L)'
;MVRAWLKGMGFPELMLNVFIQAVRKIKGPGWVRGAISAMRLFVRSLAGDTSAVEIHGQADVSAVKAQIAASQGLPVEEQCLSFGGQILTSGRLEEFGIEDESTLFLSLELQGGGKKRKKKTYTKPKKIKHKRKKVKLAVLKFYKVDSNDKVTRLRRECPHETCGPGVFMAMHFNRYYCGKCHLTYLIKKEDK
;
A
#
# COMPACT_ATOMS: atom_id res chain seq x y z
N MET A 1 -65.53 -42.61 -18.03
CA MET A 1 -65.65 -44.02 -17.61
C MET A 1 -66.33 -44.20 -16.25
N VAL A 2 -65.84 -43.63 -15.15
CA VAL A 2 -66.40 -43.85 -13.77
C VAL A 2 -67.87 -43.42 -13.60
N ARG A 3 -68.28 -42.32 -14.23
CA ARG A 3 -69.67 -41.79 -14.18
C ARG A 3 -70.71 -42.72 -14.83
N ALA A 4 -70.31 -43.49 -15.85
CA ALA A 4 -71.20 -44.41 -16.56
C ALA A 4 -71.40 -45.72 -15.77
N TRP A 5 -70.39 -46.15 -15.02
CA TRP A 5 -70.46 -47.33 -14.16
C TRP A 5 -71.34 -47.11 -12.91
N LEU A 6 -71.21 -45.95 -12.26
CA LEU A 6 -72.01 -45.60 -11.06
C LEU A 6 -73.50 -45.31 -11.36
N LYS A 7 -73.83 -44.83 -12.57
CA LYS A 7 -75.23 -44.70 -13.02
C LYS A 7 -75.93 -46.06 -13.18
N GLY A 8 -75.18 -47.16 -13.36
CA GLY A 8 -75.72 -48.52 -13.43
C GLY A 8 -76.14 -49.12 -12.08
N MET A 9 -75.77 -48.51 -10.95
CA MET A 9 -76.07 -49.01 -9.59
C MET A 9 -77.21 -48.27 -8.88
N GLY A 10 -78.00 -47.46 -9.59
CA GLY A 10 -79.24 -46.86 -9.05
C GLY A 10 -79.05 -45.73 -8.02
N PHE A 11 -77.90 -45.05 -8.00
CA PHE A 11 -77.66 -43.93 -7.08
C PHE A 11 -78.30 -42.61 -7.59
N PRO A 12 -79.08 -41.88 -6.76
CA PRO A 12 -79.71 -40.61 -7.14
C PRO A 12 -78.68 -39.52 -7.45
N GLU A 13 -78.94 -38.70 -8.48
CA GLU A 13 -77.95 -37.79 -9.10
C GLU A 13 -77.36 -36.75 -8.14
N LEU A 14 -78.09 -36.40 -7.08
CA LEU A 14 -77.62 -35.51 -6.01
C LEU A 14 -76.50 -36.16 -5.17
N MET A 15 -76.55 -37.47 -4.93
CA MET A 15 -75.51 -38.20 -4.19
C MET A 15 -74.27 -38.48 -5.05
N LEU A 16 -74.42 -38.57 -6.38
CA LEU A 16 -73.29 -38.69 -7.31
C LEU A 16 -72.45 -37.40 -7.32
N ASN A 17 -73.11 -36.25 -7.27
CA ASN A 17 -72.40 -34.96 -7.21
C ASN A 17 -71.70 -34.77 -5.86
N VAL A 18 -72.31 -35.16 -4.73
CA VAL A 18 -71.65 -35.11 -3.41
C VAL A 18 -70.43 -36.05 -3.35
N PHE A 19 -70.52 -37.26 -3.90
CA PHE A 19 -69.40 -38.21 -3.88
C PHE A 19 -68.25 -37.79 -4.83
N ILE A 20 -68.57 -37.25 -6.02
CA ILE A 20 -67.54 -36.69 -6.94
C ILE A 20 -66.91 -35.42 -6.34
N GLN A 21 -67.67 -34.61 -5.61
CA GLN A 21 -67.19 -33.40 -4.95
C GLN A 21 -66.37 -33.71 -3.69
N ALA A 22 -66.65 -34.83 -3.00
CA ALA A 22 -65.84 -35.36 -1.90
C ALA A 22 -64.51 -35.96 -2.39
N VAL A 23 -64.49 -36.72 -3.49
CA VAL A 23 -63.23 -37.27 -4.05
C VAL A 23 -62.34 -36.17 -4.64
N ARG A 24 -62.92 -35.10 -5.21
CA ARG A 24 -62.17 -33.90 -5.63
C ARG A 24 -61.58 -33.10 -4.47
N LYS A 25 -62.07 -33.27 -3.24
CA LYS A 25 -61.58 -32.58 -2.04
C LYS A 25 -60.48 -33.35 -1.29
N ILE A 26 -60.24 -34.61 -1.63
CA ILE A 26 -59.16 -35.45 -1.05
C ILE A 26 -57.90 -35.48 -1.97
N LYS A 27 -58.01 -35.07 -3.23
CA LYS A 27 -56.88 -34.92 -4.16
C LYS A 27 -56.88 -33.52 -4.79
N GLY A 28 -56.47 -32.52 -4.00
CA GLY A 28 -56.08 -31.21 -4.50
C GLY A 28 -54.75 -31.28 -5.28
N PRO A 29 -54.58 -30.50 -6.35
CA PRO A 29 -53.37 -30.48 -7.15
C PRO A 29 -52.22 -29.78 -6.40
N GLY A 30 -51.11 -30.50 -6.24
CA GLY A 30 -49.76 -29.93 -6.22
C GLY A 30 -49.49 -28.84 -5.19
N TRP A 31 -49.56 -29.15 -3.89
CA TRP A 31 -48.59 -28.55 -2.97
C TRP A 31 -47.36 -29.42 -2.96
N VAL A 32 -46.56 -29.30 -4.03
CA VAL A 32 -45.12 -29.47 -3.86
C VAL A 32 -44.77 -28.33 -2.91
N ARG A 33 -44.80 -28.60 -1.60
CA ARG A 33 -43.88 -27.90 -0.71
C ARG A 33 -42.52 -28.41 -1.14
N GLY A 34 -42.03 -27.89 -2.26
CA GLY A 34 -40.61 -27.65 -2.38
C GLY A 34 -40.34 -26.75 -1.20
N ALA A 35 -39.93 -27.36 -0.10
CA ALA A 35 -39.13 -26.66 0.87
C ALA A 35 -38.00 -26.10 0.02
N ILE A 36 -38.16 -24.83 -0.34
CA ILE A 36 -37.07 -24.00 -0.79
C ILE A 36 -36.08 -24.13 0.35
N SER A 37 -35.08 -24.99 0.18
CA SER A 37 -34.08 -25.21 1.20
C SER A 37 -33.33 -23.89 1.33
N ALA A 38 -33.64 -23.15 2.37
CA ALA A 38 -32.90 -21.97 2.76
C ALA A 38 -31.52 -22.47 3.19
N MET A 39 -30.54 -22.21 2.35
CA MET A 39 -29.15 -22.56 2.54
C MET A 39 -28.48 -21.45 3.37
N ARG A 40 -27.72 -21.84 4.38
CA ARG A 40 -26.92 -20.91 5.18
C ARG A 40 -25.46 -20.99 4.77
N LEU A 41 -24.90 -19.89 4.31
CA LEU A 41 -23.49 -19.76 3.93
C LEU A 41 -22.74 -18.89 4.93
N PHE A 42 -21.44 -19.13 5.06
CA PHE A 42 -20.57 -18.31 5.89
C PHE A 42 -19.58 -17.54 5.00
N VAL A 43 -19.55 -16.22 5.11
CA VAL A 43 -18.61 -15.37 4.37
C VAL A 43 -17.58 -14.83 5.34
N ARG A 44 -16.33 -15.22 5.14
CA ARG A 44 -15.19 -14.79 5.95
C ARG A 44 -14.46 -13.63 5.28
N SER A 45 -14.34 -12.51 6.00
CA SER A 45 -13.65 -11.31 5.53
C SER A 45 -12.13 -11.40 5.75
N LEU A 46 -11.36 -10.52 5.09
CA LEU A 46 -9.92 -10.34 5.33
C LEU A 46 -9.59 -9.91 6.77
N ALA A 47 -10.51 -9.24 7.45
CA ALA A 47 -10.35 -8.84 8.86
C ALA A 47 -10.52 -10.01 9.83
N GLY A 48 -11.00 -11.17 9.34
CA GLY A 48 -11.25 -12.36 10.14
C GLY A 48 -12.68 -12.50 10.64
N ASP A 49 -13.56 -11.56 10.29
CA ASP A 49 -14.98 -11.61 10.65
C ASP A 49 -15.75 -12.60 9.78
N THR A 50 -16.66 -13.36 10.38
CA THR A 50 -17.52 -14.32 9.67
C THR A 50 -18.96 -13.83 9.72
N SER A 51 -19.56 -13.60 8.55
CA SER A 51 -20.96 -13.21 8.40
C SER A 51 -21.78 -14.37 7.85
N ALA A 52 -22.95 -14.63 8.44
CA ALA A 52 -23.89 -15.64 7.95
C ALA A 52 -24.83 -15.02 6.90
N VAL A 53 -25.05 -15.75 5.81
CA VAL A 53 -25.79 -15.30 4.64
C VAL A 53 -26.82 -16.38 4.32
N GLU A 54 -28.11 -16.02 4.35
CA GLU A 54 -29.22 -16.96 4.10
C GLU A 54 -29.75 -16.77 2.68
N ILE A 55 -29.56 -17.79 1.85
CA ILE A 55 -29.84 -17.75 0.41
C ILE A 55 -30.56 -19.03 -0.01
N HIS A 56 -31.31 -18.96 -1.12
CA HIS A 56 -31.94 -20.12 -1.74
C HIS A 56 -30.88 -21.04 -2.38
N GLY A 57 -30.95 -22.37 -2.21
CA GLY A 57 -29.95 -23.30 -2.79
C GLY A 57 -29.72 -23.16 -4.30
N GLN A 58 -30.79 -22.87 -5.07
CA GLN A 58 -30.72 -22.58 -6.52
C GLN A 58 -30.31 -21.13 -6.89
N ALA A 59 -29.90 -20.29 -5.95
CA ALA A 59 -29.53 -18.92 -6.24
C ALA A 59 -28.15 -18.81 -6.92
N ASP A 60 -27.92 -17.67 -7.54
CA ASP A 60 -26.68 -17.34 -8.21
C ASP A 60 -25.69 -16.63 -7.27
N VAL A 61 -24.41 -16.66 -7.64
CA VAL A 61 -23.32 -15.92 -6.96
C VAL A 61 -23.62 -14.42 -6.83
N SER A 62 -24.37 -13.84 -7.78
CA SER A 62 -24.79 -12.43 -7.74
C SER A 62 -25.70 -12.11 -6.54
N ALA A 63 -26.56 -13.05 -6.13
CA ALA A 63 -27.42 -12.89 -4.97
C ALA A 63 -26.60 -12.86 -3.67
N VAL A 64 -25.54 -13.68 -3.59
CA VAL A 64 -24.58 -13.66 -2.48
C VAL A 64 -23.87 -12.31 -2.39
N LYS A 65 -23.35 -11.81 -3.51
CA LYS A 65 -22.68 -10.49 -3.56
C LYS A 65 -23.61 -9.34 -3.17
N ALA A 66 -24.89 -9.42 -3.56
CA ALA A 66 -25.89 -8.43 -3.18
C ALA A 66 -26.16 -8.42 -1.67
N GLN A 67 -26.27 -9.58 -1.03
CA GLN A 67 -26.44 -9.67 0.44
C GLN A 67 -25.19 -9.18 1.20
N ILE A 68 -24.00 -9.47 0.68
CA ILE A 68 -22.74 -8.95 1.23
C ILE A 68 -22.70 -7.43 1.09
N ALA A 69 -23.13 -6.87 -0.04
CA ALA A 69 -23.20 -5.42 -0.25
C ALA A 69 -24.14 -4.75 0.76
N ALA A 70 -25.29 -5.37 1.03
CA ALA A 70 -26.26 -4.86 2.01
C ALA A 70 -25.75 -4.94 3.46
N SER A 71 -24.98 -5.98 3.81
CA SER A 71 -24.50 -6.19 5.18
C SER A 71 -23.18 -5.46 5.49
N GLN A 72 -22.25 -5.41 4.54
CA GLN A 72 -20.91 -4.83 4.73
C GLN A 72 -20.73 -3.45 4.08
N GLY A 73 -21.70 -3.02 3.26
CA GLY A 73 -21.64 -1.72 2.57
C GLY A 73 -20.61 -1.64 1.43
N LEU A 74 -20.06 -2.78 1.01
CA LEU A 74 -19.04 -2.86 -0.05
C LEU A 74 -19.71 -2.98 -1.43
N PRO A 75 -19.30 -2.18 -2.43
CA PRO A 75 -19.88 -2.27 -3.77
C PRO A 75 -19.57 -3.63 -4.41
N VAL A 76 -20.53 -4.19 -5.16
CA VAL A 76 -20.45 -5.53 -5.77
C VAL A 76 -19.23 -5.70 -6.69
N GLU A 77 -18.78 -4.61 -7.32
CA GLU A 77 -17.63 -4.63 -8.25
C GLU A 77 -16.30 -4.87 -7.54
N GLU A 78 -16.16 -4.44 -6.29
CA GLU A 78 -14.92 -4.62 -5.51
C GLU A 78 -14.87 -5.98 -4.79
N GLN A 79 -15.98 -6.73 -4.79
CA GLN A 79 -16.12 -8.00 -4.09
C GLN A 79 -15.60 -9.18 -4.92
N CYS A 80 -14.54 -9.82 -4.44
CA CYS A 80 -14.02 -11.07 -4.97
C CYS A 80 -14.32 -12.22 -4.00
N LEU A 81 -15.22 -13.11 -4.39
CA LEU A 81 -15.57 -14.32 -3.62
C LEU A 81 -14.78 -15.51 -4.13
N SER A 82 -14.21 -16.30 -3.21
CA SER A 82 -13.54 -17.55 -3.56
C SER A 82 -13.96 -18.71 -2.66
N PHE A 83 -14.00 -19.90 -3.26
CA PHE A 83 -14.31 -21.17 -2.60
C PHE A 83 -13.40 -22.27 -3.16
N GLY A 84 -12.78 -23.07 -2.30
CA GLY A 84 -11.89 -24.16 -2.74
C GLY A 84 -10.71 -23.71 -3.63
N GLY A 85 -10.31 -22.43 -3.54
CA GLY A 85 -9.28 -21.84 -4.42
C GLY A 85 -9.78 -21.40 -5.81
N GLN A 86 -11.07 -21.54 -6.11
CA GLN A 86 -11.70 -21.01 -7.32
C GLN A 86 -12.40 -19.67 -7.04
N ILE A 87 -12.25 -18.71 -7.95
CA ILE A 87 -12.92 -17.40 -7.88
C ILE A 87 -14.31 -17.53 -8.50
N LEU A 88 -15.32 -17.07 -7.76
CA LEU A 88 -16.72 -17.09 -8.19
C LEU A 88 -17.03 -15.83 -9.02
N THR A 89 -16.98 -15.96 -10.34
CA THR A 89 -17.28 -14.87 -11.29
C THR A 89 -18.78 -14.72 -11.51
N SER A 90 -19.42 -15.75 -12.09
CA SER A 90 -20.85 -15.81 -12.38
C SER A 90 -21.27 -17.27 -12.55
N GLY A 91 -22.40 -17.66 -11.99
CA GLY A 91 -22.94 -19.01 -12.08
C GLY A 91 -23.82 -19.35 -10.86
N ARG A 92 -24.37 -20.57 -10.87
CA ARG A 92 -25.15 -21.10 -9.74
C ARG A 92 -24.24 -21.66 -8.66
N LEU A 93 -24.65 -21.58 -7.41
CA LEU A 93 -23.87 -22.11 -6.28
C LEU A 93 -23.62 -23.62 -6.39
N GLU A 94 -24.60 -24.37 -6.92
CA GLU A 94 -24.51 -25.81 -7.15
C GLU A 94 -23.40 -26.21 -8.15
N GLU A 95 -23.12 -25.37 -9.15
CA GLU A 95 -22.08 -25.63 -10.17
C GLU A 95 -20.67 -25.59 -9.59
N PHE A 96 -20.49 -24.84 -8.49
CA PHE A 96 -19.21 -24.72 -7.79
C PHE A 96 -19.09 -25.70 -6.61
N GLY A 97 -20.06 -26.60 -6.43
CA GLY A 97 -20.07 -27.57 -5.33
C GLY A 97 -20.20 -26.91 -3.95
N ILE A 98 -20.89 -25.76 -3.87
CA ILE A 98 -21.14 -25.07 -2.61
C ILE A 98 -22.36 -25.73 -1.95
N GLU A 99 -22.16 -26.26 -0.74
CA GLU A 99 -23.18 -26.92 0.08
C GLU A 99 -23.56 -26.10 1.30
N ASP A 100 -24.64 -26.48 2.00
CA ASP A 100 -25.07 -25.83 3.24
C ASP A 100 -23.89 -25.75 4.22
N GLU A 101 -23.76 -24.61 4.89
CA GLU A 101 -22.70 -24.30 5.85
C GLU A 101 -21.29 -24.17 5.25
N SER A 102 -21.16 -24.08 3.93
CA SER A 102 -19.89 -23.79 3.27
C SER A 102 -19.37 -22.39 3.60
N THR A 103 -18.05 -22.28 3.75
CA THR A 103 -17.35 -21.01 4.01
C THR A 103 -16.75 -20.41 2.74
N LEU A 104 -17.23 -19.25 2.33
CA LEU A 104 -16.69 -18.43 1.24
C LEU A 104 -15.70 -17.41 1.79
N PHE A 105 -14.63 -17.14 1.04
CA PHE A 105 -13.66 -16.10 1.39
C PHE A 105 -13.91 -14.84 0.58
N LEU A 106 -14.17 -13.73 1.26
CA LEU A 106 -14.30 -12.41 0.66
C LEU A 106 -12.95 -11.71 0.66
N SER A 107 -12.45 -11.42 -0.54
CA SER A 107 -11.29 -10.58 -0.80
C SER A 107 -11.72 -9.30 -1.51
N LEU A 108 -11.02 -8.20 -1.24
CA LEU A 108 -11.19 -6.93 -1.94
C LEU A 108 -10.04 -6.74 -2.94
N GLU A 109 -10.34 -6.15 -4.10
CA GLU A 109 -9.32 -5.73 -5.04
C GLU A 109 -8.56 -4.52 -4.48
N LEU A 110 -7.37 -4.74 -3.94
CA LEU A 110 -6.53 -3.66 -3.45
C LEU A 110 -5.96 -2.86 -4.62
N GLN A 111 -6.23 -1.56 -4.68
CA GLN A 111 -5.48 -0.65 -5.55
C GLN A 111 -4.00 -0.68 -5.14
N GLY A 112 -3.14 -1.19 -6.03
CA GLY A 112 -1.78 -1.64 -5.74
C GLY A 112 -0.83 -0.60 -5.11
N GLY A 113 0.24 -1.11 -4.49
CA GLY A 113 1.20 -0.36 -3.68
C GLY A 113 2.01 0.71 -4.44
N GLY A 114 2.15 1.87 -3.82
CA GLY A 114 2.85 3.04 -4.37
C GLY A 114 4.27 2.76 -4.86
N LYS A 115 4.70 3.52 -5.88
CA LYS A 115 6.01 3.36 -6.53
C LYS A 115 7.15 3.45 -5.50
N LYS A 116 7.84 2.33 -5.27
CA LYS A 116 8.99 2.25 -4.36
C LYS A 116 10.13 3.14 -4.84
N ARG A 117 10.74 3.88 -3.91
CA ARG A 117 11.88 4.74 -4.20
C ARG A 117 13.07 3.91 -4.71
N LYS A 118 13.57 4.23 -5.91
CA LYS A 118 14.74 3.57 -6.49
C LYS A 118 16.00 3.86 -5.67
N LYS A 119 16.88 2.86 -5.57
CA LYS A 119 18.22 3.00 -4.96
C LYS A 119 19.03 4.01 -5.77
N LYS A 120 19.75 4.91 -5.08
CA LYS A 120 20.66 5.87 -5.72
C LYS A 120 21.94 5.14 -6.17
N THR A 121 22.33 5.35 -7.43
CA THR A 121 23.63 4.91 -7.97
C THR A 121 24.59 6.09 -7.93
N TYR A 122 25.68 5.97 -7.16
CA TYR A 122 26.71 7.02 -7.07
C TYR A 122 27.80 6.75 -8.09
N THR A 123 27.90 7.58 -9.13
CA THR A 123 28.89 7.43 -10.21
C THR A 123 30.25 8.02 -9.87
N LYS A 124 30.30 8.98 -8.93
CA LYS A 124 31.52 9.71 -8.56
C LYS A 124 31.87 9.46 -7.10
N PRO A 125 33.18 9.32 -6.77
CA PRO A 125 33.60 9.17 -5.38
C PRO A 125 33.24 10.42 -4.57
N LYS A 126 33.02 10.22 -3.27
CA LYS A 126 32.66 11.30 -2.36
C LYS A 126 33.82 12.28 -2.20
N LYS A 127 33.56 13.57 -2.47
CA LYS A 127 34.54 14.64 -2.29
C LYS A 127 34.91 14.81 -0.81
N ILE A 128 36.21 14.70 -0.51
CA ILE A 128 36.76 14.95 0.82
C ILE A 128 36.80 16.48 1.06
N LYS A 129 36.31 16.93 2.21
CA LYS A 129 36.32 18.35 2.59
C LYS A 129 37.72 18.78 3.04
N HIS A 130 38.14 20.00 2.67
CA HIS A 130 39.41 20.57 3.10
C HIS A 130 39.44 20.77 4.63
N LYS A 131 40.45 20.20 5.29
CA LYS A 131 40.70 20.37 6.73
C LYS A 131 41.83 21.38 6.93
N ARG A 132 41.66 22.35 7.83
CA ARG A 132 42.71 23.32 8.18
C ARG A 132 43.87 22.60 8.89
N LYS A 133 45.10 22.78 8.41
CA LYS A 133 46.31 22.26 9.05
C LYS A 133 46.67 23.14 10.24
N LYS A 134 46.73 22.58 11.44
CA LYS A 134 47.18 23.28 12.66
C LYS A 134 48.68 23.08 12.82
N VAL A 135 49.46 24.13 12.60
CA VAL A 135 50.92 24.11 12.85
C VAL A 135 51.15 24.69 14.25
N LYS A 136 51.74 23.88 15.15
CA LYS A 136 52.07 24.33 16.50
C LYS A 136 53.09 25.47 16.43
N LEU A 137 52.89 26.49 17.26
CA LEU A 137 53.82 27.62 17.44
C LEU A 137 54.24 28.30 16.13
N ALA A 138 53.32 28.46 15.17
CA ALA A 138 53.62 29.01 13.85
C ALA A 138 54.22 30.43 13.87
N VAL A 139 53.91 31.23 14.90
CA VAL A 139 54.35 32.63 15.04
C VAL A 139 55.85 32.75 15.27
N LEU A 140 56.45 31.80 16.01
CA LEU A 140 57.89 31.84 16.32
C LEU A 140 58.76 31.75 15.06
N LYS A 141 58.23 31.19 13.96
CA LYS A 141 58.93 31.11 12.67
C LYS A 141 59.15 32.46 11.99
N PHE A 142 58.50 33.53 12.49
CA PHE A 142 58.59 34.86 11.87
C PHE A 142 59.69 35.71 12.49
N TYR A 143 60.27 35.27 13.60
CA TYR A 143 61.29 35.99 14.35
C TYR A 143 62.55 35.14 14.46
N LYS A 144 63.70 35.80 14.42
CA LYS A 144 64.99 35.21 14.77
C LYS A 144 65.57 36.03 15.91
N VAL A 145 65.95 35.35 16.99
CA VAL A 145 66.60 35.96 18.15
C VAL A 145 68.08 35.62 18.04
N ASP A 146 68.94 36.62 18.02
CA ASP A 146 70.39 36.43 18.05
C ASP A 146 70.89 36.38 19.50
N SER A 147 72.11 35.92 19.73
CA SER A 147 72.71 35.78 21.08
C SER A 147 72.89 37.09 21.85
N ASN A 148 72.75 38.23 21.17
CA ASN A 148 72.79 39.57 21.77
C ASN A 148 71.38 40.08 22.12
N ASP A 149 70.39 39.19 22.26
CA ASP A 149 68.97 39.47 22.52
C ASP A 149 68.29 40.40 21.50
N LYS A 150 68.89 40.55 20.32
CA LYS A 150 68.30 41.31 19.21
C LYS A 150 67.32 40.44 18.45
N VAL A 151 66.10 40.95 18.27
CA VAL A 151 65.02 40.26 17.55
C VAL A 151 64.91 40.80 16.13
N THR A 152 65.14 39.94 15.14
CA THR A 152 64.98 40.26 13.72
C THR A 152 63.69 39.63 13.16
N ARG A 153 62.97 40.38 12.32
CA ARG A 153 61.73 39.91 11.66
C ARG A 153 62.09 39.31 10.31
N LEU A 154 61.72 38.05 10.08
CA LEU A 154 62.04 37.30 8.85
C LEU A 154 61.02 37.50 7.72
N ARG A 155 59.87 38.11 8.01
CA ARG A 155 58.79 38.33 7.05
C ARG A 155 58.43 39.80 6.93
N ARG A 156 57.97 40.17 5.73
CA ARG A 156 57.47 41.51 5.42
C ARG A 156 56.13 41.77 6.12
N GLU A 157 55.97 42.97 6.67
CA GLU A 157 54.72 43.46 7.25
C GLU A 157 53.81 44.04 6.17
N CYS A 158 52.51 43.94 6.38
CA CYS A 158 51.53 44.51 5.46
C CYS A 158 51.46 46.04 5.63
N PRO A 159 51.59 46.84 4.56
CA PRO A 159 51.55 48.31 4.66
C PRO A 159 50.12 48.89 4.67
N HIS A 160 49.10 48.04 4.55
CA HIS A 160 47.71 48.50 4.50
C HIS A 160 47.26 49.02 5.87
N GLU A 161 46.56 50.15 5.93
CA GLU A 161 46.17 50.81 7.18
C GLU A 161 45.34 49.92 8.13
N THR A 162 44.52 49.03 7.56
CA THR A 162 43.74 48.04 8.35
C THR A 162 44.62 46.93 8.96
N CYS A 163 45.86 46.79 8.51
CA CYS A 163 46.82 45.81 8.96
C CYS A 163 47.95 46.51 9.73
N GLY A 164 47.77 46.61 11.05
CA GLY A 164 48.78 47.21 11.94
C GLY A 164 50.06 46.38 12.12
N PRO A 165 50.99 46.87 12.95
CA PRO A 165 52.26 46.19 13.24
C PRO A 165 52.03 44.77 13.77
N GLY A 166 52.82 43.81 13.29
CA GLY A 166 52.69 42.38 13.61
C GLY A 166 51.82 41.56 12.65
N VAL A 167 51.24 42.17 11.62
CA VAL A 167 50.57 41.44 10.52
C VAL A 167 51.58 41.13 9.41
N PHE A 168 52.08 39.90 9.42
CA PHE A 168 53.04 39.43 8.40
C PHE A 168 52.35 38.92 7.13
N MET A 169 52.92 39.26 5.99
CA MET A 169 52.52 38.72 4.69
C MET A 169 53.05 37.29 4.53
N ALA A 170 52.24 36.42 3.91
CA ALA A 170 52.65 35.09 3.48
C ALA A 170 53.56 35.21 2.25
N MET A 171 54.72 34.54 2.32
CA MET A 171 55.65 34.43 1.21
C MET A 171 55.31 33.19 0.38
N HIS A 172 54.79 33.41 -0.82
CA HIS A 172 54.63 32.38 -1.85
C HIS A 172 55.74 32.53 -2.89
N PHE A 173 55.88 31.54 -3.78
CA PHE A 173 56.97 31.51 -4.76
C PHE A 173 57.05 32.74 -5.68
N ASN A 174 55.90 33.36 -5.99
CA ASN A 174 55.76 34.48 -6.91
C ASN A 174 55.08 35.71 -6.32
N ARG A 175 54.67 35.66 -5.04
CA ARG A 175 53.88 36.74 -4.45
C ARG A 175 54.03 36.81 -2.94
N TYR A 176 53.88 38.02 -2.42
CA TYR A 176 53.56 38.27 -1.02
C TYR A 176 52.06 38.49 -0.90
N TYR A 177 51.42 37.78 0.04
CA TYR A 177 49.97 37.83 0.23
C TYR A 177 49.62 38.11 1.69
N CYS A 178 48.83 39.14 1.95
CA CYS A 178 48.29 39.38 3.28
C CYS A 178 47.02 38.55 3.51
N GLY A 179 47.02 37.72 4.55
CA GLY A 179 45.85 36.90 4.90
C GLY A 179 44.68 37.68 5.54
N LYS A 180 44.88 38.94 5.94
CA LYS A 180 43.85 39.78 6.57
C LYS A 180 43.14 40.71 5.58
N CYS A 181 43.90 41.54 4.87
CA CYS A 181 43.35 42.51 3.90
C CYS A 181 43.37 42.00 2.44
N HIS A 182 43.84 40.77 2.20
CA HIS A 182 43.94 40.17 0.86
C HIS A 182 44.89 40.88 -0.12
N LEU A 183 45.69 41.84 0.35
CA LEU A 183 46.64 42.56 -0.49
C LEU A 183 47.73 41.62 -1.03
N THR A 184 47.98 41.70 -2.34
CA THR A 184 48.99 40.90 -3.05
C THR A 184 50.03 41.77 -3.73
N TYR A 185 51.31 41.50 -3.48
CA TYR A 185 52.42 42.00 -4.29
C TYR A 185 53.01 40.86 -5.10
N LEU A 186 53.23 41.08 -6.39
CA LEU A 186 53.97 40.14 -7.24
C LEU A 186 55.47 40.42 -7.13
N ILE A 187 56.27 39.38 -6.99
CA ILE A 187 57.73 39.48 -6.94
C ILE A 187 58.23 39.50 -8.38
N LYS A 188 58.94 40.56 -8.79
CA LYS A 188 59.64 40.57 -10.08
C LYS A 188 60.84 39.65 -9.98
N LYS A 189 61.16 38.92 -11.06
CA LYS A 189 62.22 37.90 -11.06
C LYS A 189 63.63 38.46 -10.78
N GLU A 190 63.79 39.77 -10.83
CA GLU A 190 65.06 40.48 -10.65
C GLU A 190 65.43 40.71 -9.17
N ASP A 191 64.47 40.60 -8.23
CA ASP A 191 64.65 40.90 -6.79
C ASP A 191 64.87 39.66 -5.91
N LYS A 192 65.39 38.56 -6.49
CA LYS A 192 65.53 37.27 -5.80
C LYS A 192 66.96 36.88 -5.51
#